data_AF-A0A0R3QDU0-F1
#
_entry.id   AF-A0A0R3QDU0-F1
#
_cell.length_a   1.000
_cell.length_b   1.000
_cell.length_c   1.000
_cell.angle_alpha   90.00
_cell.angle_beta   90.00
_cell.angle_gamma   90.00
#
_symmetry.space_group_name_H-M   'P 1'
#
loop_
_entity.id
_entity.type
_entity.pdbx_description
1 polymer ?
#
loop_
_entity_poly.entity_id
_entity_poly.type
_entity_poly.pdbx_seq_one_letter_code
_entity_poly.pdbx_strand_id
1 'polypeptide(L)'
;LIKLIFDLFSFFLFARVARYARSELNFAEVLVWNDMFSDIEIDLLNQYEMGQLVTPVIWGYAVNVTKLNYFPINMFKRYSQVFPKMMFASAFKGANGQNESFCYIRRYLANQQSYVELYEKEKQDLSGKISGIILTGWQRYNHYSPLCEILPVSIPSLIVDLDILNCRSITKHNTVKSIGTIWDPEKMDNDISLEMMFVNCSFPGSKIYDEVYFVSFF
;
A
#
# COMPACT_ATOMS: atom_id res chain seq x y z
N LEU A 1 7.30 -32.43 4.32
CA LEU A 1 8.69 -32.46 4.82
C LEU A 1 9.59 -31.44 4.10
N ILE A 2 9.73 -31.48 2.77
CA ILE A 2 10.60 -30.55 2.01
C ILE A 2 10.18 -29.07 2.15
N LYS A 3 8.89 -28.76 1.97
CA LYS A 3 8.36 -27.39 2.18
C LYS A 3 8.66 -26.88 3.60
N LEU A 4 8.38 -27.70 4.61
CA LEU A 4 8.64 -27.37 6.01
C LEU A 4 10.13 -27.08 6.28
N ILE A 5 11.05 -27.87 5.72
CA ILE A 5 12.50 -27.66 5.86
C ILE A 5 12.93 -26.35 5.17
N PHE A 6 12.39 -26.07 3.99
CA PHE A 6 12.67 -24.84 3.25
C PHE A 6 12.15 -23.60 4.00
N ASP A 7 10.94 -23.68 4.56
CA ASP A 7 10.34 -22.61 5.35
C ASP A 7 11.17 -22.35 6.62
N LEU A 8 11.57 -23.41 7.35
CA LEU A 8 12.44 -23.32 8.52
C LEU A 8 13.80 -22.70 8.19
N PHE A 9 14.44 -23.11 7.10
CA PHE A 9 15.75 -22.57 6.69
C PHE A 9 15.66 -21.11 6.25
N SER A 10 14.65 -20.78 5.44
CA SER A 10 14.42 -19.42 4.96
C SER A 10 14.10 -18.48 6.13
N PHE A 11 13.28 -18.95 7.07
CA PHE A 11 12.89 -18.19 8.25
C PHE A 11 14.05 -18.00 9.23
N PHE A 12 14.90 -19.03 9.40
CA PHE A 12 16.15 -18.91 10.16
C PHE A 12 17.08 -17.85 9.57
N LEU A 13 17.32 -17.88 8.25
CA LEU A 13 18.18 -16.92 7.57
C LEU A 13 17.62 -15.51 7.72
N PHE A 14 16.31 -15.36 7.51
CA PHE A 14 15.59 -14.11 7.65
C PHE A 14 15.77 -13.51 9.07
N ALA A 15 15.52 -14.29 10.12
CA ALA A 15 15.67 -13.83 11.50
C ALA A 15 17.12 -13.45 11.82
N ARG A 16 18.10 -14.18 11.26
CA ARG A 16 19.52 -13.87 11.41
C ARG A 16 19.89 -12.53 10.78
N VAL A 17 19.39 -12.25 9.57
CA VAL A 17 19.64 -10.96 8.89
C VAL A 17 18.98 -9.81 9.65
N ALA A 18 17.73 -9.97 10.10
CA ALA A 18 17.05 -8.96 10.90
C ALA A 18 17.80 -8.68 12.21
N ARG A 19 18.27 -9.72 12.90
CA ARG A 19 19.06 -9.59 14.13
C ARG A 19 20.40 -8.89 13.89
N TYR A 20 21.10 -9.23 12.80
CA TYR A 20 22.34 -8.55 12.41
C TYR A 20 22.11 -7.05 12.14
N ALA A 21 21.05 -6.72 11.39
CA ALA A 21 20.66 -5.34 11.12
C ALA A 21 20.40 -4.55 12.41
N ARG A 22 19.66 -5.14 13.37
CA ARG A 22 19.34 -4.51 14.65
C ARG A 22 20.54 -4.37 15.58
N SER A 23 21.34 -5.44 15.72
CA SER A 23 22.34 -5.57 16.79
C SER A 23 23.73 -5.10 16.36
N GLU A 24 24.13 -5.40 15.12
CA GLU A 24 25.47 -5.09 14.62
C GLU A 24 25.49 -3.77 13.83
N LEU A 25 24.43 -3.49 13.06
CA LEU A 25 24.31 -2.27 12.25
C LEU A 25 23.49 -1.16 12.92
N ASN A 26 22.93 -1.41 14.10
CA ASN A 26 22.13 -0.45 14.88
C ASN A 26 20.95 0.17 14.13
N PHE A 27 20.33 -0.57 13.19
CA PHE A 27 19.10 -0.11 12.55
C PHE A 27 17.98 0.04 13.58
N ALA A 28 17.37 1.22 13.64
CA ALA A 28 16.28 1.53 14.58
C ALA A 28 15.01 0.72 14.33
N GLU A 29 14.81 0.23 13.10
CA GLU A 29 13.66 -0.59 12.70
C GLU A 29 14.02 -1.40 11.46
N VAL A 30 13.49 -2.62 11.36
CA VAL A 30 13.62 -3.48 10.19
C VAL A 30 12.22 -3.77 9.65
N LEU A 31 11.91 -3.20 8.48
CA LEU A 31 10.61 -3.33 7.83
C LEU A 31 10.60 -4.52 6.88
N VAL A 32 9.53 -5.32 6.93
CA VAL A 32 9.47 -6.56 6.16
C VAL A 32 8.06 -6.76 5.60
N TRP A 33 7.98 -7.08 4.31
CA TRP A 33 6.72 -7.42 3.65
C TRP A 33 6.05 -8.64 4.28
N ASN A 34 4.74 -8.53 4.55
CA ASN A 34 3.99 -9.53 5.30
C ASN A 34 3.93 -10.90 4.63
N ASP A 35 3.99 -10.96 3.30
CA ASP A 35 3.95 -12.18 2.48
C ASP A 35 5.16 -13.10 2.72
N MET A 36 6.25 -12.58 3.28
CA MET A 36 7.41 -13.38 3.67
C MET A 36 7.12 -14.36 4.82
N PHE A 37 6.10 -14.10 5.64
CA PHE A 37 5.77 -14.93 6.80
C PHE A 37 4.27 -14.97 7.13
N SER A 38 3.41 -14.67 6.16
CA SER A 38 1.96 -14.57 6.36
C SER A 38 1.34 -15.87 6.84
N ASP A 39 1.90 -17.01 6.43
CA ASP A 39 1.38 -18.35 6.76
C ASP A 39 2.14 -19.02 7.92
N ILE A 40 3.06 -18.30 8.58
CA ILE A 40 3.86 -18.85 9.68
C ILE A 40 3.06 -18.82 10.99
N GLU A 41 3.12 -19.93 11.73
CA GLU A 41 2.47 -20.08 13.03
C GLU A 41 3.13 -19.23 14.12
N ILE A 42 2.32 -18.85 15.12
CA ILE A 42 2.74 -17.98 16.23
C ILE A 42 3.95 -18.56 16.97
N ASP A 43 3.97 -19.87 17.21
CA ASP A 43 5.06 -20.53 17.95
C ASP A 43 6.42 -20.33 17.27
N LEU A 44 6.46 -20.42 15.94
CA LEU A 44 7.69 -20.22 15.19
C LEU A 44 8.09 -18.74 15.17
N LEU A 45 7.14 -17.82 14.99
CA LEU A 45 7.40 -16.39 15.08
C LEU A 45 8.01 -16.01 16.44
N ASN A 46 7.50 -16.59 17.53
CA ASN A 46 8.00 -16.38 18.89
C ASN A 46 9.36 -17.04 19.12
N GLN A 47 9.56 -18.28 18.64
CA GLN A 47 10.84 -18.98 18.73
C GLN A 47 11.99 -18.18 18.15
N TYR A 48 11.73 -17.41 17.08
CA TYR A 48 12.72 -16.55 16.42
C TYR A 48 12.67 -15.08 16.86
N GLU A 49 11.89 -14.75 17.90
CA GLU A 49 11.79 -13.41 18.50
C GLU A 49 11.36 -12.32 17.50
N MET A 50 10.55 -12.70 16.51
CA MET A 50 10.24 -11.85 15.35
C MET A 50 9.54 -10.55 15.74
N GLY A 51 8.70 -10.59 16.77
CA GLY A 51 8.03 -9.40 17.33
C GLY A 51 8.99 -8.31 17.83
N GLN A 52 10.24 -8.68 18.17
CA GLN A 52 11.28 -7.76 18.62
C GLN A 52 12.24 -7.34 17.49
N LEU A 53 12.37 -8.20 16.47
CA LEU A 53 13.33 -8.01 15.39
C LEU A 53 12.79 -7.15 14.25
N VAL A 54 11.50 -7.28 13.91
CA VAL A 54 10.94 -6.70 12.69
C VAL A 54 9.58 -6.03 12.90
N THR A 55 9.24 -5.13 11.99
CA THR A 55 7.91 -4.54 11.87
C THR A 55 7.30 -4.97 10.53
N PRO A 56 6.21 -5.77 10.56
CA PRO A 56 5.52 -6.19 9.34
C PRO A 56 4.93 -5.01 8.59
N VAL A 57 5.12 -5.00 7.28
CA VAL A 57 4.49 -4.09 6.33
C VAL A 57 3.47 -4.91 5.53
N ILE A 58 2.19 -4.68 5.83
CA ILE A 58 1.05 -5.37 5.24
C ILE A 58 0.70 -4.69 3.92
N TRP A 59 1.10 -5.29 2.81
CA TRP A 59 0.93 -4.75 1.48
C TRP A 59 -0.12 -5.51 0.66
N GLY A 60 -0.67 -4.84 -0.34
CA GLY A 60 -1.73 -5.35 -1.19
C GLY A 60 -2.26 -4.27 -2.13
N TYR A 61 -2.25 -4.57 -3.44
CA TYR A 61 -2.55 -3.58 -4.48
C TYR A 61 -3.90 -3.79 -5.18
N ALA A 62 -4.72 -4.71 -4.70
CA ALA A 62 -6.08 -4.85 -5.20
C ALA A 62 -6.90 -3.58 -4.91
N VAL A 63 -7.86 -3.26 -5.79
CA VAL A 63 -8.81 -2.15 -5.60
C VAL A 63 -9.47 -2.21 -4.21
N ASN A 64 -9.75 -3.42 -3.72
CA ASN A 64 -10.29 -3.64 -2.40
C ASN A 64 -9.54 -4.79 -1.73
N VAL A 65 -8.74 -4.48 -0.71
CA VAL A 65 -7.98 -5.47 0.08
C VAL A 65 -8.81 -6.16 1.17
N THR A 66 -10.07 -5.74 1.37
CA THR A 66 -11.00 -6.37 2.32
C THR A 66 -11.79 -7.53 1.72
N LYS A 67 -11.51 -7.88 0.46
CA LYS A 67 -12.13 -9.04 -0.20
C LYS A 67 -11.87 -10.31 0.62
N LEU A 68 -12.86 -11.19 0.65
CA LEU A 68 -12.76 -12.47 1.35
C LEU A 68 -11.51 -13.23 0.87
N ASN A 69 -10.73 -13.74 1.81
CA ASN A 69 -9.48 -14.47 1.58
C ASN A 69 -8.39 -13.69 0.82
N TYR A 70 -8.45 -12.35 0.80
CA TYR A 70 -7.36 -11.55 0.25
C TYR A 70 -6.08 -11.67 1.09
N PHE A 71 -6.23 -11.57 2.41
CA PHE A 71 -5.18 -11.95 3.37
C PHE A 71 -5.47 -13.34 3.95
N PRO A 72 -4.45 -14.09 4.39
CA PRO A 72 -4.64 -15.39 5.03
C PRO A 72 -5.59 -15.30 6.23
N ILE A 73 -6.37 -16.35 6.41
CA ILE A 73 -7.35 -16.46 7.50
C ILE A 73 -6.63 -16.29 8.84
N ASN A 74 -7.23 -15.49 9.74
CA ASN A 74 -6.69 -15.16 11.06
C ASN A 74 -5.30 -14.52 11.07
N MET A 75 -4.80 -13.99 9.94
CA MET A 75 -3.48 -13.34 9.89
C MET A 75 -3.37 -12.21 10.90
N PHE A 76 -4.35 -11.30 10.96
CA PHE A 76 -4.33 -10.15 11.87
C PHE A 76 -4.38 -10.58 13.33
N LYS A 77 -5.19 -11.59 13.68
CA LYS A 77 -5.23 -12.18 15.01
C LYS A 77 -3.91 -12.85 15.42
N ARG A 78 -3.21 -13.52 14.49
CA ARG A 78 -1.88 -14.08 14.77
C ARG A 78 -0.85 -12.97 14.94
N TYR A 79 -0.87 -11.99 14.04
CA TYR A 79 0.07 -10.89 14.06
C TYR A 79 -0.11 -10.00 15.30
N SER A 80 -1.35 -9.79 15.77
CA SER A 80 -1.64 -9.00 16.96
C SER A 80 -1.03 -9.61 18.24
N GLN A 81 -0.82 -10.92 18.27
CA GLN A 81 -0.21 -11.63 19.41
C GLN A 81 1.31 -11.54 19.42
N VAL A 82 1.93 -11.37 18.25
CA VAL A 82 3.40 -11.39 18.09
C VAL A 82 3.97 -9.98 17.95
N PHE A 83 3.38 -9.18 17.07
CA PHE A 83 3.95 -7.90 16.66
C PHE A 83 3.33 -6.75 17.46
N PRO A 84 4.14 -5.97 18.19
CA PRO A 84 3.66 -4.79 18.89
C PRO A 84 3.38 -3.62 17.92
N LYS A 85 4.05 -3.62 16.76
CA LYS A 85 3.98 -2.57 15.74
C LYS A 85 3.90 -3.20 14.35
N MET A 86 3.06 -2.63 13.49
CA MET A 86 2.87 -2.97 12.09
C MET A 86 2.65 -1.70 11.26
N MET A 87 2.76 -1.83 9.94
CA MET A 87 2.43 -0.78 8.97
C MET A 87 1.58 -1.34 7.84
N PHE A 88 0.80 -0.49 7.18
CA PHE A 88 0.19 -0.81 5.89
C PHE A 88 1.06 -0.33 4.74
N ALA A 89 0.79 -0.83 3.53
CA ALA A 89 1.36 -0.29 2.30
C ALA A 89 0.38 -0.36 1.13
N SER A 90 -0.13 0.79 0.71
CA SER A 90 -0.90 0.95 -0.54
C SER A 90 0.03 1.27 -1.71
N ALA A 91 -0.54 1.40 -2.91
CA ALA A 91 0.18 1.89 -4.08
C ALA A 91 -0.47 3.14 -4.64
N PHE A 92 0.33 4.07 -5.15
CA PHE A 92 -0.13 5.21 -5.96
C PHE A 92 0.22 5.05 -7.44
N LYS A 93 1.05 4.05 -7.80
CA LYS A 93 1.43 3.70 -9.18
C LYS A 93 2.11 2.34 -9.29
N GLY A 94 2.22 1.83 -10.51
CA GLY A 94 3.07 0.72 -10.90
C GLY A 94 2.52 -0.66 -10.50
N ALA A 95 1.25 -0.70 -10.10
CA ALA A 95 0.60 -1.91 -9.56
C ALA A 95 -0.75 -2.22 -10.23
N ASN A 96 -0.97 -1.66 -11.43
CA ASN A 96 -2.16 -1.97 -12.23
C ASN A 96 -1.87 -3.01 -13.32
N GLY A 97 -0.80 -2.83 -14.09
CA GLY A 97 -0.38 -3.78 -15.12
C GLY A 97 1.02 -3.48 -15.65
N GLN A 98 1.65 -4.49 -16.25
CA GLN A 98 3.03 -4.41 -16.73
C GLN A 98 3.24 -3.36 -17.84
N ASN A 99 2.25 -3.18 -18.70
CA ASN A 99 2.34 -2.32 -19.88
C ASN A 99 1.50 -1.03 -19.72
N GLU A 100 1.08 -0.72 -18.50
CA GLU A 100 0.26 0.47 -18.24
C GLU A 100 1.11 1.73 -18.44
N SER A 101 0.76 2.52 -19.45
CA SER A 101 1.36 3.83 -19.70
C SER A 101 0.69 4.94 -18.90
N PHE A 102 -0.57 4.75 -18.54
CA PHE A 102 -1.41 5.73 -17.85
C PHE A 102 -1.77 5.29 -16.44
N CYS A 103 -1.91 6.26 -15.52
CA CYS A 103 -2.15 6.01 -14.10
C CYS A 103 -3.63 6.25 -13.77
N TYR A 104 -4.38 5.18 -13.49
CA TYR A 104 -5.80 5.28 -13.12
C TYR A 104 -5.96 5.73 -11.65
N ILE A 105 -6.12 7.04 -11.44
CA ILE A 105 -6.19 7.68 -10.11
C ILE A 105 -7.29 7.03 -9.26
N ARG A 106 -8.50 6.83 -9.81
CA ARG A 106 -9.64 6.24 -9.07
C ARG A 106 -9.32 4.86 -8.48
N ARG A 107 -8.47 4.09 -9.18
CA ARG A 107 -8.09 2.74 -8.76
C ARG A 107 -7.20 2.76 -7.51
N TYR A 108 -6.20 3.63 -7.49
CA TYR A 108 -5.24 3.74 -6.38
C TYR A 108 -5.88 4.38 -5.15
N LEU A 109 -6.70 5.40 -5.39
CA LEU A 109 -7.59 5.96 -4.38
C LEU A 109 -8.43 4.87 -3.69
N ALA A 110 -9.09 4.00 -4.45
CA ALA A 110 -9.90 2.92 -3.90
C ALA A 110 -9.06 1.90 -3.11
N ASN A 111 -7.85 1.57 -3.60
CA ASN A 111 -6.90 0.72 -2.87
C ASN A 111 -6.58 1.33 -1.50
N GLN A 112 -6.22 2.61 -1.44
CA GLN A 112 -5.91 3.29 -0.19
C GLN A 112 -7.13 3.37 0.76
N GLN A 113 -8.31 3.72 0.24
CA GLN A 113 -9.55 3.74 1.04
C GLN A 113 -9.87 2.36 1.62
N SER A 114 -9.57 1.28 0.89
CA SER A 114 -9.81 -0.08 1.39
C SER A 114 -8.91 -0.46 2.57
N TYR A 115 -7.76 0.19 2.78
CA TYR A 115 -6.96 0.02 4.00
C TYR A 115 -7.59 0.67 5.23
N VAL A 116 -8.31 1.78 5.07
CA VAL A 116 -9.10 2.39 6.14
C VAL A 116 -10.24 1.45 6.54
N GLU A 117 -10.92 0.88 5.53
CA GLU A 117 -11.98 -0.10 5.77
C GLU A 117 -11.45 -1.39 6.41
N LEU A 118 -10.27 -1.86 5.99
CA LEU A 118 -9.58 -3.00 6.59
C LEU A 118 -9.28 -2.75 8.06
N TYR A 119 -8.75 -1.58 8.41
CA TYR A 119 -8.46 -1.22 9.79
C TYR A 119 -9.71 -1.26 10.67
N GLU A 120 -10.84 -0.73 10.19
CA GLU A 120 -12.09 -0.75 10.96
C GLU A 120 -12.67 -2.16 11.09
N LYS A 121 -12.55 -3.01 10.06
CA LYS A 121 -12.99 -4.43 10.13
C LYS A 121 -12.18 -5.25 11.12
N GLU A 122 -10.87 -5.02 11.17
CA GLU A 122 -9.91 -5.77 12.00
C GLU A 122 -9.51 -5.02 13.27
N LYS A 123 -10.31 -4.04 13.69
CA LYS A 123 -10.00 -3.09 14.76
C LYS A 123 -9.66 -3.78 16.08
N GLN A 124 -10.33 -4.90 16.38
CA GLN A 124 -10.08 -5.69 17.59
C GLN A 124 -8.62 -6.15 17.68
N ASP A 125 -7.99 -6.45 16.54
CA ASP A 125 -6.64 -7.01 16.45
C ASP A 125 -5.59 -5.93 16.11
N LEU A 126 -5.99 -4.85 15.44
CA LEU A 126 -5.08 -3.83 14.91
C LEU A 126 -5.00 -2.55 15.75
N SER A 127 -5.96 -2.30 16.65
CA SER A 127 -6.00 -1.08 17.46
C SER A 127 -4.71 -0.90 18.27
N GLY A 128 -4.07 0.26 18.11
CA GLY A 128 -2.82 0.60 18.79
C GLY A 128 -1.55 -0.05 18.22
N LYS A 129 -1.67 -0.87 17.16
CA LYS A 129 -0.52 -1.59 16.56
C LYS A 129 -0.15 -1.08 15.16
N ILE A 130 -1.08 -0.44 14.44
CA ILE A 130 -0.77 0.20 13.15
C ILE A 130 -0.14 1.57 13.37
N SER A 131 1.10 1.73 12.92
CA SER A 131 1.89 2.95 13.10
C SER A 131 1.85 3.91 11.91
N GLY A 132 1.34 3.47 10.77
CA GLY A 132 1.23 4.27 9.57
C GLY A 132 1.01 3.44 8.32
N ILE A 133 1.06 4.12 7.18
CA ILE A 133 0.94 3.53 5.85
C ILE A 133 2.07 4.05 4.94
N ILE A 134 2.60 3.15 4.11
CA ILE A 134 3.61 3.46 3.09
C ILE A 134 2.91 3.58 1.73
N LEU A 135 3.17 4.68 1.01
CA LEU A 135 2.73 4.82 -0.39
C LEU A 135 3.81 4.25 -1.31
N THR A 136 3.52 3.12 -1.95
CA THR A 136 4.45 2.47 -2.88
C THR A 136 4.24 2.93 -4.32
N GLY A 137 5.33 3.01 -5.09
CA GLY A 137 5.30 3.42 -6.49
C GLY A 137 6.28 2.60 -7.33
N TRP A 138 5.85 1.42 -7.75
CA TRP A 138 6.68 0.47 -8.51
C TRP A 138 7.04 1.03 -9.89
N GLN A 139 8.22 0.67 -10.40
CA GLN A 139 8.71 1.16 -11.69
C GLN A 139 8.52 0.16 -12.83
N ARG A 140 8.59 -1.15 -12.53
CA ARG A 140 8.51 -2.26 -13.50
C ARG A 140 8.23 -3.57 -12.77
N TYR A 141 7.68 -4.56 -13.49
CA TYR A 141 7.29 -5.86 -12.93
C TYR A 141 8.44 -6.87 -12.89
N ASN A 142 9.41 -6.75 -13.79
CA ASN A 142 10.66 -7.50 -13.77
C ASN A 142 11.77 -6.71 -14.47
N HIS A 143 13.00 -7.23 -14.45
CA HIS A 143 14.17 -6.55 -15.01
C HIS A 143 14.11 -6.29 -16.53
N TYR A 144 13.32 -7.07 -17.26
CA TYR A 144 13.19 -6.96 -18.72
C TYR A 144 11.91 -6.24 -19.15
N SER A 145 11.02 -5.88 -18.21
CA SER A 145 9.81 -5.12 -18.51
C SER A 145 10.13 -3.64 -18.74
N PRO A 146 9.36 -2.97 -19.63
CA PRO A 146 9.39 -1.51 -19.72
C PRO A 146 8.96 -0.87 -18.39
N LEU A 147 9.21 0.44 -18.27
CA LEU A 147 8.62 1.21 -17.18
C LEU A 147 7.11 1.27 -17.35
N CYS A 148 6.38 1.04 -16.26
CA CYS A 148 4.94 1.29 -16.19
C CYS A 148 4.67 2.53 -15.34
N GLU A 149 3.59 3.25 -15.69
CA GLU A 149 3.05 4.37 -14.91
C GLU A 149 4.16 5.29 -14.39
N ILE A 150 4.86 5.93 -15.34
CA ILE A 150 6.03 6.77 -15.03
C ILE A 150 5.65 7.89 -14.06
N LEU A 151 6.61 8.37 -13.27
CA LEU A 151 6.33 9.33 -12.20
C LEU A 151 5.51 10.56 -12.66
N PRO A 152 5.78 11.22 -13.81
CA PRO A 152 4.96 12.35 -14.27
C PRO A 152 3.47 12.03 -14.42
N VAL A 153 3.13 10.83 -14.91
CA VAL A 153 1.72 10.46 -15.12
C VAL A 153 1.01 10.07 -13.83
N SER A 154 1.78 9.75 -12.77
CA SER A 154 1.27 9.29 -11.49
C SER A 154 1.28 10.33 -10.38
N ILE A 155 1.86 11.52 -10.61
CA ILE A 155 1.85 12.62 -9.63
C ILE A 155 0.42 12.98 -9.21
N PRO A 156 -0.57 13.07 -10.11
CA PRO A 156 -1.97 13.26 -9.72
C PRO A 156 -2.48 12.20 -8.73
N SER A 157 -2.18 10.92 -8.94
CA SER A 157 -2.54 9.86 -8.01
C SER A 157 -1.89 10.05 -6.65
N LEU A 158 -0.59 10.40 -6.62
CA LEU A 158 0.13 10.68 -5.38
C LEU A 158 -0.47 11.86 -4.62
N ILE A 159 -0.88 12.93 -5.31
CA ILE A 159 -1.52 14.10 -4.71
C ILE A 159 -2.83 13.70 -4.03
N VAL A 160 -3.68 12.95 -4.73
CA VAL A 160 -4.97 12.48 -4.20
C VAL A 160 -4.79 11.57 -2.99
N ASP A 161 -3.84 10.63 -3.08
CA ASP A 161 -3.52 9.71 -1.98
C ASP A 161 -2.99 10.47 -0.75
N LEU A 162 -2.09 11.44 -0.93
CA LEU A 162 -1.58 12.27 0.17
C LEU A 162 -2.66 13.15 0.80
N ASP A 163 -3.55 13.73 0.00
CA ASP A 163 -4.65 14.55 0.51
C ASP A 163 -5.53 13.75 1.47
N ILE A 164 -5.86 12.51 1.11
CA ILE A 164 -6.69 11.62 1.94
C ILE A 164 -5.98 11.20 3.22
N LEU A 165 -4.66 10.97 3.19
CA LEU A 165 -3.90 10.70 4.41
C LEU A 165 -3.87 11.91 5.35
N ASN A 166 -3.90 13.12 4.80
CA ASN A 166 -3.92 14.36 5.58
C ASN A 166 -5.31 14.69 6.14
N CYS A 167 -6.37 14.11 5.57
CA CYS A 167 -7.75 14.28 6.04
C CYS A 167 -7.97 13.60 7.40
N ARG A 168 -7.86 14.38 8.48
CA ARG A 168 -8.05 13.91 9.88
C ARG A 168 -9.43 13.33 10.21
N SER A 169 -10.41 13.42 9.32
CA SER A 169 -11.76 12.88 9.52
C SER A 169 -12.25 12.24 8.22
N ILE A 170 -11.95 10.95 8.05
CA ILE A 170 -12.47 10.14 6.93
C ILE A 170 -13.91 9.73 7.28
N THR A 171 -14.83 10.69 7.23
CA THR A 171 -16.24 10.38 7.00
C THR A 171 -16.46 10.39 5.50
N LYS A 172 -17.23 9.44 4.93
CA LYS A 172 -17.55 9.38 3.48
C LYS A 172 -18.02 10.72 2.89
N HIS A 173 -18.55 11.62 3.73
CA HIS A 173 -18.98 12.98 3.35
C HIS A 173 -17.87 14.04 3.39
N ASN A 174 -16.79 13.84 4.16
CA ASN A 174 -15.71 14.81 4.31
C ASN A 174 -14.60 14.63 3.28
N THR A 175 -14.42 13.42 2.73
CA THR A 175 -13.46 13.15 1.65
C THR A 175 -13.73 14.00 0.42
N VAL A 176 -15.00 14.33 0.17
CA VAL A 176 -15.35 15.22 -0.94
C VAL A 176 -15.40 16.70 -0.51
N LYS A 177 -15.30 17.03 0.77
CA LYS A 177 -15.27 18.44 1.27
C LYS A 177 -13.87 18.99 1.50
N SER A 178 -12.89 18.15 1.82
CA SER A 178 -11.48 18.53 1.95
C SER A 178 -10.81 18.66 0.58
N ILE A 179 -11.10 17.71 -0.31
CA ILE A 179 -10.95 17.94 -1.74
C ILE A 179 -11.90 19.11 -2.13
N GLY A 180 -13.07 19.23 -1.47
CA GLY A 180 -14.15 20.19 -1.75
C GLY A 180 -14.04 21.65 -1.41
N THR A 181 -12.95 22.09 -0.79
CA THR A 181 -12.57 23.50 -0.89
C THR A 181 -11.95 23.82 -2.26
N ILE A 182 -11.60 22.79 -3.05
CA ILE A 182 -11.23 22.83 -4.48
C ILE A 182 -12.27 22.06 -5.36
N TRP A 183 -13.19 21.29 -4.77
CA TRP A 183 -13.91 20.17 -5.44
C TRP A 183 -15.33 19.91 -4.90
N ASP A 184 -16.31 20.65 -5.39
CA ASP A 184 -17.69 20.49 -4.90
C ASP A 184 -18.31 19.13 -5.32
N PRO A 185 -18.61 18.19 -4.37
CA PRO A 185 -19.29 16.91 -4.66
C PRO A 185 -20.62 17.10 -5.37
N GLU A 186 -21.32 18.21 -5.08
CA GLU A 186 -22.66 18.47 -5.60
C GLU A 186 -22.63 18.98 -7.04
N LYS A 187 -21.44 19.32 -7.57
CA LYS A 187 -21.21 19.70 -8.97
C LYS A 187 -20.52 18.63 -9.79
N MET A 188 -20.26 17.45 -9.22
CA MET A 188 -19.75 16.33 -10.00
C MET A 188 -20.89 15.81 -10.87
N ASP A 189 -21.03 16.42 -12.05
CA ASP A 189 -21.65 15.75 -13.18
C ASP A 189 -20.97 14.37 -13.27
N ASN A 190 -21.77 13.31 -13.33
CA ASN A 190 -21.28 11.92 -13.37
C ASN A 190 -20.40 11.62 -14.61
N ASP A 191 -20.15 12.62 -15.47
CA ASP A 191 -19.44 12.51 -16.74
C ASP A 191 -17.93 12.84 -16.67
N ILE A 192 -17.39 13.44 -15.59
CA ILE A 192 -15.96 13.82 -15.52
C ILE A 192 -15.14 12.82 -14.68
N SER A 193 -14.14 12.19 -15.32
CA SER A 193 -13.20 11.28 -14.64
C SER A 193 -12.23 12.06 -13.72
N LEU A 194 -11.70 11.46 -12.64
CA LEU A 194 -10.72 12.16 -11.77
C LEU A 194 -9.50 12.55 -12.60
N GLU A 195 -9.16 11.67 -13.53
CA GLU A 195 -8.08 11.77 -14.48
C GLU A 195 -8.22 13.05 -15.34
N MET A 196 -9.43 13.35 -15.81
CA MET A 196 -9.70 14.55 -16.61
C MET A 196 -9.50 15.85 -15.81
N MET A 197 -9.69 15.82 -14.49
CA MET A 197 -9.57 17.01 -13.64
C MET A 197 -8.13 17.52 -13.51
N PHE A 198 -7.14 16.66 -13.78
CA PHE A 198 -5.73 17.04 -13.76
C PHE A 198 -5.20 17.46 -15.14
N VAL A 199 -6.02 17.41 -16.19
CA VAL A 199 -5.65 17.87 -17.52
C VAL A 199 -5.51 19.40 -17.51
N ASN A 200 -4.47 19.93 -18.16
CA ASN A 200 -4.11 21.36 -18.19
C ASN A 200 -3.81 21.97 -16.81
N CYS A 201 -3.51 21.15 -15.81
CA CYS A 201 -3.08 21.62 -14.49
C CYS A 201 -1.57 21.93 -14.45
N SER A 202 -1.14 22.63 -13.40
CA SER A 202 0.27 22.97 -13.17
C SER A 202 0.86 22.12 -12.05
N PHE A 203 1.68 21.14 -12.42
CA PHE A 203 2.49 20.32 -11.51
C PHE A 203 3.75 19.81 -12.23
N PRO A 204 4.79 19.37 -11.51
CA PRO A 204 5.98 18.81 -12.16
C PRO A 204 5.62 17.64 -13.08
N GLY A 205 5.87 17.78 -14.39
CA GLY A 205 5.52 16.77 -15.37
C GLY A 205 4.10 16.85 -15.95
N SER A 206 3.33 17.90 -15.66
CA SER A 206 1.96 18.04 -16.17
C SER A 206 1.84 18.02 -17.70
N LYS A 207 2.83 18.59 -18.43
CA LYS A 207 2.89 18.45 -19.89
C LYS A 207 2.93 16.99 -20.34
N ILE A 208 3.70 16.14 -19.65
CA ILE A 208 3.77 14.71 -19.97
C ILE A 208 2.45 14.02 -19.61
N TYR A 209 1.85 14.39 -18.48
CA TYR A 209 0.53 13.89 -18.10
C TYR A 209 -0.52 14.19 -19.18
N ASP A 210 -0.60 15.44 -19.64
CA ASP A 210 -1.54 15.87 -20.68
C ASP A 210 -1.33 15.08 -21.98
N GLU A 211 -0.08 14.99 -22.46
CA GLU A 211 0.25 14.22 -23.67
C GLU A 211 -0.13 12.74 -23.56
N VAL A 212 0.21 12.09 -22.44
CA VAL A 212 -0.14 10.68 -22.22
C VAL A 212 -1.64 10.49 -22.07
N TYR A 213 -2.34 11.43 -21.41
CA TYR A 213 -3.79 11.43 -21.29
C TYR A 213 -4.44 11.50 -22.68
N PHE A 214 -4.05 12.46 -23.52
CA PHE A 214 -4.61 12.58 -24.86
C PHE A 214 -4.35 11.33 -25.71
N VAL A 215 -3.14 10.75 -25.67
CA VAL A 215 -2.83 9.51 -26.41
C VAL A 215 -3.58 8.29 -25.88
N SER A 216 -3.92 8.25 -24.59
CA SER A 216 -4.58 7.08 -23.99
C SER A 216 -6.10 7.08 -24.17
N PHE A 217 -6.70 8.24 -24.43
CA PHE A 217 -8.16 8.41 -24.47
C PHE A 217 -8.70 9.02 -25.79
N PHE A 218 -7.84 9.35 -26.76
CA PHE A 218 -8.18 9.78 -28.13
C PHE A 218 -7.37 8.99 -29.17
#